data_AF-C5TCL6-F1
#
_entry.id   AF-C5TCL6-F1
#
_cell.length_a   1.000
_cell.length_b   1.000
_cell.length_c   1.000
_cell.angle_alpha   90.00
_cell.angle_beta   90.00
_cell.angle_gamma   90.00
#
_symmetry.space_group_name_H-M   'P 1'
#
loop_
_entity.id
_entity.type
_entity.pdbx_description
1 polymer ?
#
loop_
_entity_poly.entity_id
_entity_poly.type
_entity_poly.pdbx_seq_one_letter_code
_entity_poly.pdbx_strand_id
1 'polypeptide(L)' 'MAFVRVGTLDQPDHLPPDIHIYTASRQPWLALPPGTPAVAADYDREAFWPPASLARRQALLPRINAYRAAWGLAPA' A
#
# COMPACT_ATOMS: atom_id res chain seq x y z
N MET A 1 11.80 0.50 0.63
CA MET A 1 10.49 1.15 0.40
C MET A 1 10.09 1.78 1.71
N ALA A 2 9.76 3.08 1.71
CA ALA A 2 9.30 3.78 2.90
C ALA A 2 7.78 3.85 2.90
N PHE A 3 7.18 3.70 4.07
CA PHE A 3 5.76 3.97 4.28
C PHE A 3 5.63 5.36 4.91
N VAL A 4 4.83 6.22 4.30
CA VAL A 4 4.54 7.57 4.81
C VAL A 4 3.13 7.56 5.37
N ARG A 5 2.95 8.06 6.60
CA ARG A 5 1.64 8.22 7.21
C ARG A 5 1.01 9.49 6.65
N VAL A 6 -0.04 9.36 5.82
CA VAL A 6 -0.69 10.51 5.16
C VAL A 6 -1.11 11.61 6.14
N GLY A 7 -1.61 11.24 7.33
CA GLY A 7 -2.04 12.20 8.36
C GLY A 7 -0.95 13.09 8.96
N THR A 8 0.32 12.94 8.55
CA THR A 8 1.43 13.83 8.97
C THR A 8 1.84 14.83 7.89
N LEU A 9 1.15 14.87 6.74
CA LEU A 9 1.38 15.84 5.68
C LEU A 9 0.60 17.13 5.96
N ASP A 10 1.04 18.25 5.38
CA ASP A 10 0.36 19.56 5.53
C ASP A 10 -1.07 19.55 4.95
N GLN A 11 -1.30 18.75 3.90
CA GLN A 11 -2.58 18.61 3.21
C GLN A 11 -2.99 17.12 3.11
N PRO A 12 -3.39 16.48 4.22
CA PRO A 12 -3.63 15.04 4.27
C PRO A 12 -4.88 14.62 3.47
N ASP A 13 -5.89 15.50 3.37
CA ASP A 13 -7.17 15.20 2.73
C ASP A 13 -7.07 15.01 1.21
N HIS A 14 -5.95 15.41 0.59
CA HIS A 14 -5.69 15.19 -0.83
C HIS A 14 -5.36 13.74 -1.19
N LEU A 15 -5.15 12.88 -0.19
CA LEU A 15 -4.74 11.49 -0.36
C LEU A 15 -5.67 10.54 0.41
N PRO A 16 -6.96 10.46 0.02
CA PRO A 16 -7.86 9.46 0.58
C PRO A 16 -7.35 8.03 0.25
N PRO A 17 -7.73 7.02 1.05
CA PRO A 17 -7.30 5.66 0.79
C PRO A 17 -7.94 5.10 -0.48
N ASP A 18 -7.14 4.44 -1.33
CA ASP A 18 -7.65 3.68 -2.48
C ASP A 18 -8.21 2.30 -2.09
N ILE A 19 -7.85 1.79 -0.90
CA ILE A 19 -8.30 0.50 -0.37
C ILE A 19 -8.21 0.48 1.16
N HIS A 20 -9.17 -0.17 1.80
CA HIS A 20 -9.13 -0.50 3.24
C HIS A 20 -8.70 -1.96 3.43
N ILE A 21 -7.60 -2.17 4.15
CA ILE A 21 -7.06 -3.50 4.46
C ILE A 21 -7.29 -3.87 5.93
N TYR A 22 -7.20 -5.15 6.25
CA TYR A 22 -7.43 -5.68 7.60
C TYR A 22 -8.80 -5.33 8.20
N THR A 23 -9.86 -5.30 7.37
CA THR A 23 -11.19 -4.92 7.85
C THR A 23 -11.86 -5.97 8.74
N ALA A 24 -11.32 -7.19 8.83
CA ALA A 24 -11.84 -8.23 9.72
C ALA A 24 -11.74 -7.86 11.21
N SER A 25 -10.73 -7.08 11.60
CA SER A 25 -10.55 -6.61 12.98
C SER A 25 -11.06 -5.18 13.20
N ARG A 26 -11.78 -4.62 12.21
CA ARG A 26 -12.35 -3.28 12.30
C ARG A 26 -13.42 -3.21 13.38
N GLN A 27 -13.41 -2.13 14.17
CA GLN A 27 -14.44 -1.90 15.18
C GLN A 27 -15.83 -1.69 14.54
N PRO A 28 -16.92 -2.20 15.14
CA PRO A 28 -18.27 -2.14 14.55
C PRO A 28 -18.78 -0.73 14.25
N TRP A 29 -18.34 0.26 15.03
CA TRP A 29 -18.78 1.66 14.91
C TRP A 29 -18.05 2.43 13.80
N LEU A 30 -16.94 1.91 13.26
CA LEU A 30 -16.31 2.55 12.11
C LEU A 30 -17.19 2.30 10.89
N ALA A 31 -17.43 3.30 10.04
CA ALA A 31 -18.08 3.14 8.74
C ALA A 31 -17.04 3.37 7.64
N LEU A 32 -17.00 2.50 6.62
CA LEU A 32 -16.14 2.71 5.45
C LEU A 32 -16.94 3.38 4.33
N PRO A 33 -16.38 4.36 3.60
CA PRO A 33 -17.04 4.97 2.47
C PRO A 33 -17.48 3.94 1.43
N PRO A 34 -18.69 4.06 0.86
CA PRO A 34 -19.10 3.19 -0.23
C PRO A 34 -18.21 3.41 -1.46
N GLY A 35 -17.97 2.35 -2.22
CA GLY A 35 -17.21 2.40 -3.48
C GLY A 35 -15.69 2.28 -3.33
N THR A 36 -15.13 2.37 -2.12
CA THR A 36 -13.71 2.06 -1.88
C THR A 36 -13.57 0.57 -1.53
N PRO A 37 -12.72 -0.21 -2.23
CA PRO A 37 -12.48 -1.60 -1.89
C PRO A 37 -12.10 -1.79 -0.42
N ALA A 38 -12.64 -2.84 0.19
CA ALA A 38 -12.43 -3.16 1.60
C ALA A 38 -12.20 -4.67 1.74
N VAL A 39 -11.03 -5.07 2.24
CA VAL A 39 -10.63 -6.48 2.33
C VAL A 39 -10.28 -6.86 3.77
N ALA A 40 -10.58 -8.11 4.11
CA ALA A 40 -10.48 -8.64 5.47
C ALA A 40 -9.03 -8.66 6.02
N ALA A 41 -8.03 -8.74 5.14
CA ALA A 41 -6.62 -8.87 5.48
C ALA A 41 -5.75 -8.05 4.50
N ASP A 42 -4.55 -8.53 4.16
CA ASP A 42 -3.74 -7.95 3.09
C ASP A 42 -4.36 -8.24 1.71
N TYR A 43 -3.92 -7.50 0.68
CA TYR A 43 -4.46 -7.58 -0.68
C TYR A 43 -3.42 -8.06 -1.69
N ASP A 44 -3.90 -8.64 -2.78
CA ASP A 44 -3.06 -8.93 -3.94
C ASP A 44 -2.83 -7.65 -4.75
N ARG A 45 -1.56 -7.24 -4.87
CA ARG A 45 -1.19 -6.03 -5.62
C ARG A 45 -1.57 -6.14 -7.09
N GLU A 46 -1.46 -7.32 -7.70
CA GLU A 46 -1.78 -7.50 -9.12
C GLU A 46 -3.28 -7.36 -9.38
N ALA A 47 -4.12 -7.67 -8.39
CA ALA A 47 -5.57 -7.51 -8.47
C ALA A 47 -6.03 -6.05 -8.31
N PHE A 48 -5.33 -5.23 -7.52
CA PHE A 48 -5.83 -3.90 -7.12
C PHE A 48 -5.00 -2.72 -7.62
N TRP A 49 -3.72 -2.89 -7.94
CA TRP A 49 -2.89 -1.75 -8.35
C TRP A 49 -3.17 -1.34 -9.80
N PRO A 50 -3.19 -0.03 -10.10
CA PRO A 50 -3.19 0.44 -11.47
C PRO A 50 -1.99 -0.12 -12.25
N PRO A 51 -2.14 -0.44 -13.56
CA PRO A 51 -1.06 -0.99 -14.37
C PRO A 51 0.23 -0.15 -14.34
N ALA A 52 0.11 1.17 -14.31
CA ALA A 52 1.25 2.08 -14.21
C ALA A 52 2.05 1.91 -12.90
N SER A 53 1.37 1.61 -11.79
CA SER A 53 2.01 1.35 -10.50
C SER A 53 2.74 0.01 -10.48
N LEU A 54 2.15 -1.02 -11.11
CA LEU A 54 2.79 -2.33 -11.29
C LEU A 54 4.06 -2.20 -12.15
N ALA A 55 3.99 -1.49 -13.27
CA ALA A 55 5.14 -1.24 -14.16
C ALA A 55 6.26 -0.48 -13.43
N ARG A 56 5.90 0.57 -12.66
CA ARG A 56 6.88 1.31 -11.83
C ARG A 56 7.57 0.41 -10.82
N ARG A 57 6.82 -0.48 -10.15
CA ARG A 57 7.39 -1.45 -9.21
C ARG A 57 8.36 -2.40 -9.90
N GLN A 58 7.97 -2.99 -11.03
CA GLN A 58 8.81 -3.91 -11.79
C GLN A 58 10.15 -3.25 -12.19
N ALA A 59 10.11 -2.00 -12.66
CA ALA A 59 11.30 -1.25 -13.02
C ALA A 59 12.24 -0.95 -11.83
N LEU A 60 11.68 -0.74 -10.63
CA LEU A 60 12.46 -0.41 -9.43
C LEU A 60 12.90 -1.64 -8.62
N LEU A 61 12.25 -2.80 -8.79
CA LEU A 61 12.50 -4.00 -7.99
C LEU A 61 13.97 -4.45 -8.00
N PRO A 62 14.70 -4.45 -9.14
CA PRO A 62 16.13 -4.78 -9.14
C PRO A 62 16.96 -3.84 -8.26
N ARG A 63 16.66 -2.53 -8.28
CA ARG A 63 17.36 -1.53 -7.45
C ARG A 63 17.05 -1.71 -5.97
N ILE A 64 15.80 -2.04 -5.63
CA ILE A 64 15.38 -2.35 -4.26
C ILE A 64 16.11 -3.59 -3.75
N ASN A 65 16.21 -4.65 -4.55
CA ASN A 65 16.90 -5.87 -4.18
C ASN A 65 18.41 -5.67 -4.04
N ALA A 66 19.04 -4.89 -4.93
CA ALA A 66 20.45 -4.53 -4.81
C ALA A 66 20.73 -3.75 -3.51
N TYR A 67 19.87 -2.78 -3.15
CA TYR A 67 19.96 -2.09 -1.87
C TYR A 67 19.82 -3.08 -0.70
N ARG A 68 18.80 -3.95 -0.71
CA ARG A 68 18.59 -4.92 0.38
C ARG A 68 19.77 -5.87 0.55
N ALA A 69 20.33 -6.38 -0.56
CA ALA A 69 21.50 -7.24 -0.56
C ALA A 69 22.74 -6.54 0.02
N ALA A 70 22.98 -5.27 -0.33
CA ALA A 70 24.08 -4.46 0.23
C ALA A 70 23.99 -4.29 1.75
N TRP A 71 22.78 -4.44 2.31
CA TRP A 71 22.51 -4.36 3.75
C TRP A 71 22.22 -5.73 4.39
N GLY A 72 22.47 -6.85 3.68
CA GLY A 72 22.26 -8.21 4.21
C GLY A 72 20.80 -8.60 4.45
N LEU A 73 19.85 -7.90 3.83
CA LEU A 73 18.41 -8.16 3.95
C LEU A 73 17.94 -9.14 2.86
N ALA A 74 16.95 -9.98 3.20
CA ALA A 74 16.26 -10.86 2.23
C ALA A 74 15.69 -10.05 1.06
N PRO A 75 15.48 -10.61 -0.15
CA PRO A 75 14.85 -9.88 -1.26
C PRO A 75 13.42 -9.41 -0.94
N ALA A 76 12.93 -8.44 -1.70
CA ALA A 76 11.60 -7.83 -1.55
C ALA A 76 10.50 -8.56 -2.34
#